data_AF-A0A917UUB1-F1
#
_entry.id   AF-A0A917UUB1-F1
#
_cell.length_a   1.000
_cell.length_b   1.000
_cell.length_c   1.000
_cell.angle_alpha   90.00
_cell.angle_beta   90.00
_cell.angle_gamma   90.00
#
_symmetry.space_group_name_H-M   'P 1'
#
loop_
_entity.id
_entity.type
_entity.pdbx_description
1 polymer ?
#
loop_
_entity_poly.entity_id
_entity_poly.type
_entity_poly.pdbx_seq_one_letter_code
_entity_poly.pdbx_strand_id
1 'polypeptide(L)'
;MPTVTVTGLPSPIRIEAHEGERLVLALERGGTGILHRCGGAARCTTCRVKFEAGEPERMTVAERDKLQEKDLLGTARLSCQILCDHDMTLTPLQTESGTGLEAGKAPAEQIEPDPVWV
;
A
#
# COMPACT_ATOMS: atom_id res chain seq x y z
N MET A 1 10.92 13.98 -4.55
CA MET A 1 9.49 13.71 -4.76
C MET A 1 9.40 12.49 -5.66
N PRO A 2 9.19 11.30 -5.08
CA PRO A 2 9.00 10.08 -5.85
C PRO A 2 7.66 10.07 -6.59
N THR A 3 7.65 9.39 -7.73
CA THR A 3 6.46 9.16 -8.57
C THR A 3 5.87 7.79 -8.29
N VAL A 4 4.58 7.75 -7.93
CA VAL A 4 3.81 6.50 -7.87
C VAL A 4 2.89 6.43 -9.09
N THR A 5 3.14 5.46 -9.97
CA THR A 5 2.30 5.16 -11.13
C THR A 5 1.36 4.01 -10.79
N VAL A 6 0.07 4.29 -10.84
CA VAL A 6 -0.99 3.33 -10.50
C VAL A 6 -1.60 2.79 -11.79
N THR A 7 -1.52 1.49 -11.97
CA THR A 7 -2.08 0.74 -13.09
C THR A 7 -3.27 -0.12 -12.63
N GLY A 8 -3.96 -0.78 -13.57
CA GLY A 8 -5.05 -1.71 -13.28
C GLY A 8 -6.39 -1.06 -12.85
N LEU A 9 -6.45 0.27 -12.81
CA LEU A 9 -7.69 1.04 -12.74
C LEU A 9 -8.18 1.38 -14.17
N PRO A 10 -9.44 1.82 -14.36
CA PRO A 10 -9.97 2.18 -15.68
C PRO A 10 -9.10 3.17 -16.45
N SER A 11 -8.40 4.05 -15.74
CA SER A 11 -7.38 4.94 -16.26
C SER A 11 -6.15 4.92 -15.34
N PRO A 12 -4.92 4.98 -15.88
CA PRO A 12 -3.73 5.07 -15.06
C PRO A 12 -3.69 6.41 -14.30
N ILE A 13 -3.18 6.38 -13.07
CA ILE A 13 -3.05 7.57 -12.21
C ILE A 13 -1.57 7.75 -11.89
N ARG A 14 -1.06 8.97 -12.04
CA ARG A 14 0.29 9.35 -11.64
C ARG A 14 0.22 10.26 -10.42
N ILE A 15 0.90 9.87 -9.35
CA ILE A 15 0.86 10.56 -8.07
C ILE A 15 2.28 11.03 -7.75
N GLU A 16 2.43 12.32 -7.50
CA GLU A 16 3.63 12.89 -6.91
C GLU A 16 3.55 12.71 -5.38
N ALA A 17 4.32 11.76 -4.85
CA ALA A 17 4.33 11.44 -3.42
C ALA A 17 5.34 12.31 -2.67
N HIS A 18 5.04 12.63 -1.42
CA HIS A 18 6.03 13.26 -0.54
C HIS A 18 7.12 12.24 -0.20
N GLU A 19 8.36 12.69 -0.08
CA GLU A 19 9.47 11.81 0.28
C GLU A 19 9.26 11.27 1.71
N GLY A 20 9.30 9.94 1.85
CA GLY A 20 8.99 9.26 3.11
C GLY A 20 7.49 9.21 3.46
N GLU A 21 6.59 9.63 2.56
CA GLU A 21 5.14 9.44 2.73
C GLU A 21 4.81 7.94 2.75
N ARG A 22 3.84 7.52 3.57
CA ARG A 22 3.34 6.14 3.47
C ARG A 22 2.63 5.96 2.13
N LEU A 23 2.91 4.86 1.44
CA LEU A 23 2.33 4.58 0.13
C LEU A 23 0.79 4.53 0.17
N VAL A 24 0.20 3.98 1.24
CA VAL A 24 -1.27 4.00 1.40
C VAL A 24 -1.87 5.41 1.40
N LEU A 25 -1.19 6.40 1.97
CA LEU A 25 -1.66 7.79 2.03
C LEU A 25 -1.54 8.46 0.66
N ALA A 26 -0.42 8.21 -0.04
CA ALA A 26 -0.26 8.68 -1.42
C ALA A 26 -1.36 8.13 -2.33
N LEU A 27 -1.66 6.83 -2.22
CA LEU A 27 -2.72 6.16 -2.99
C LEU A 27 -4.13 6.65 -2.64
N GLU A 28 -4.40 6.93 -1.37
CA GLU A 28 -5.68 7.50 -0.92
C GLU A 28 -5.87 8.92 -1.47
N ARG A 29 -4.86 9.78 -1.33
CA ARG A 29 -4.83 11.14 -1.89
C ARG A 29 -4.95 11.15 -3.41
N GLY A 30 -4.36 10.15 -4.07
CA GLY A 30 -4.47 9.95 -5.52
C GLY A 30 -5.84 9.46 -6.00
N GLY A 31 -6.80 9.24 -5.10
CA GLY A 31 -8.16 8.84 -5.47
C GLY A 31 -8.24 7.41 -6.02
N THR A 32 -7.29 6.54 -5.68
CA THR A 32 -7.28 5.14 -6.16
C THR A 32 -8.40 4.29 -5.54
N GLY A 33 -8.97 4.76 -4.43
CA GLY A 33 -9.94 4.01 -3.63
C GLY A 33 -9.34 2.78 -2.94
N ILE A 34 -8.02 2.71 -2.73
CA ILE A 34 -7.39 1.58 -2.03
C ILE A 34 -7.98 1.40 -0.62
N LEU A 35 -8.32 0.16 -0.27
CA LEU A 35 -8.89 -0.13 1.05
C LEU A 35 -7.83 -0.20 2.14
N HIS A 36 -8.16 0.27 3.34
CA HIS A 36 -7.28 0.21 4.51
C HIS A 36 -8.07 -0.08 5.80
N ARG A 37 -8.85 -1.17 5.82
CA ARG A 37 -9.84 -1.48 6.86
C ARG A 37 -9.34 -1.45 8.31
N CYS A 38 -8.06 -1.76 8.53
CA CYS A 38 -7.46 -1.75 9.87
C CYS A 38 -6.78 -0.42 10.27
N GLY A 39 -6.91 0.64 9.47
CA GLY A 39 -6.18 1.90 9.69
C GLY A 39 -4.68 1.80 9.44
N GLY A 40 -4.26 0.90 8.56
CA GLY A 40 -2.86 0.76 8.17
C GLY A 40 -1.93 0.13 9.24
N ALA A 41 -2.48 -0.56 10.24
CA ALA A 41 -1.72 -1.14 11.34
C ALA A 41 -1.20 -2.58 11.08
N ALA A 42 -1.07 -3.00 9.81
CA ALA A 42 -0.75 -4.39 9.41
C ALA A 42 -1.62 -5.49 10.06
N ARG A 43 -2.88 -5.19 10.41
CA ARG A 43 -3.83 -6.14 11.02
C ARG A 43 -4.80 -6.79 10.02
N CYS A 44 -4.84 -6.31 8.78
CA CYS A 44 -5.61 -6.86 7.67
C CYS A 44 -4.75 -6.92 6.40
N THR A 45 -5.35 -7.32 5.27
CA THR A 45 -4.66 -7.39 3.97
C THR A 45 -5.41 -6.63 2.86
N THR A 46 -6.30 -5.71 3.23
CA THR A 46 -7.11 -4.96 2.25
C THR A 46 -6.30 -3.89 1.51
N CYS A 47 -5.17 -3.43 2.05
CA CYS A 47 -4.31 -2.44 1.41
C CYS A 47 -3.30 -3.06 0.43
N ARG A 48 -3.58 -4.28 -0.03
CA ARG A 48 -2.62 -5.04 -0.81
C ARG A 48 -2.48 -4.50 -2.23
N VAL A 49 -1.23 -4.40 -2.67
CA VAL A 49 -0.81 -3.95 -3.99
C VAL A 49 0.10 -4.99 -4.62
N LYS A 50 0.18 -4.99 -5.96
CA LYS A 50 1.14 -5.77 -6.71
C LYS A 50 2.06 -4.82 -7.48
N PHE A 51 3.37 -5.01 -7.35
CA PHE A 51 4.35 -4.20 -8.06
C PHE A 51 4.59 -4.73 -9.48
N GLU A 52 4.75 -3.79 -10.40
CA GLU A 52 5.26 -4.02 -11.76
C GLU A 52 6.72 -3.55 -11.87
N ALA A 53 7.07 -2.47 -11.17
CA ALA A 53 8.42 -1.93 -11.08
C ALA A 53 8.62 -1.14 -9.79
N GLY A 54 9.87 -1.05 -9.32
CA GLY A 54 10.20 -0.33 -8.09
C GLY A 54 9.59 -0.97 -6.84
N GLU A 55 9.63 -2.29 -6.73
CA GLU A 55 9.24 -2.93 -5.47
C GLU A 55 10.32 -2.68 -4.41
N PRO A 56 9.98 -2.19 -3.20
CA PRO A 56 10.96 -2.02 -2.13
C PRO A 56 11.60 -3.36 -1.74
N GLU A 57 12.93 -3.40 -1.69
CA GLU A 57 13.70 -4.59 -1.33
C GLU A 57 13.44 -5.05 0.11
N ARG A 58 13.20 -4.09 1.02
CA ARG A 58 12.94 -4.35 2.43
C ARG A 58 11.44 -4.47 2.70
N MET A 59 11.13 -5.22 3.75
CA MET A 59 9.77 -5.44 4.22
C MET A 59 9.74 -5.24 5.74
N THR A 60 8.63 -4.77 6.31
CA THR A 60 8.50 -4.78 7.78
C THR A 60 8.20 -6.20 8.27
N VAL A 61 8.65 -6.56 9.47
CA VAL A 61 8.27 -7.81 10.14
C VAL A 61 6.74 -7.96 10.19
N ALA A 62 6.04 -6.88 10.53
CA ALA A 62 4.58 -6.87 10.61
C ALA A 62 3.91 -7.13 9.24
N GLU A 63 4.45 -6.56 8.16
CA GLU A 63 4.01 -6.85 6.79
C GLU A 63 4.22 -8.33 6.44
N ARG A 64 5.46 -8.83 6.61
CA ARG A 64 5.83 -10.21 6.28
C ARG A 64 4.96 -11.21 7.01
N ASP A 65 4.85 -11.07 8.33
CA ASP A 65 4.12 -12.01 9.18
C ASP A 65 2.64 -12.02 8.82
N LYS A 66 2.03 -10.85 8.53
CA LYS A 66 0.63 -10.76 8.12
C LYS A 66 0.39 -11.36 6.74
N LEU A 67 1.30 -11.15 5.79
CA LEU A 67 1.22 -11.75 4.45
C LEU A 67 1.40 -13.27 4.53
N GLN A 68 2.32 -13.77 5.35
CA GLN A 68 2.52 -15.19 5.57
C GLN A 68 1.30 -15.85 6.23
N GLU A 69 0.71 -15.22 7.26
CA GLU A 69 -0.52 -15.71 7.91
C GLU A 69 -1.70 -15.87 6.93
N LYS A 70 -1.73 -15.07 5.85
CA LYS A 70 -2.79 -15.07 4.85
C LYS A 70 -2.43 -15.78 3.54
N ASP A 71 -1.28 -16.46 3.48
CA ASP A 71 -0.76 -17.11 2.27
C ASP A 71 -0.64 -16.15 1.07
N LEU A 72 -0.29 -14.88 1.34
CA LEU A 72 -0.12 -13.81 0.33
C LEU A 72 1.35 -13.37 0.16
N LEU A 73 2.27 -13.93 0.95
CA LEU A 73 3.69 -13.60 0.86
C LEU A 73 4.24 -13.96 -0.54
N GLY A 74 4.95 -13.02 -1.17
CA GLY A 74 5.43 -13.16 -2.55
C GLY A 74 4.37 -12.95 -3.64
N THR A 75 3.10 -12.79 -3.27
CA THR A 75 2.01 -12.50 -4.22
C THR A 75 1.60 -11.03 -4.20
N ALA A 76 1.68 -10.39 -3.03
CA ALA A 76 1.32 -9.00 -2.85
C ALA A 76 2.16 -8.36 -1.75
N ARG A 77 2.09 -7.03 -1.69
CA ARG A 77 2.69 -6.18 -0.67
C ARG A 77 1.63 -5.34 0.03
N LEU A 78 1.84 -4.92 1.26
CA LEU A 78 0.91 -4.08 2.00
C LEU A 78 1.30 -2.62 1.88
N SER A 79 0.54 -1.82 1.11
CA SER A 79 0.88 -0.41 0.88
C SER A 79 0.95 0.43 2.16
N CYS A 80 0.27 0.00 3.23
CA CYS A 80 0.37 0.70 4.51
C CYS A 80 1.72 0.53 5.23
N GLN A 81 2.54 -0.43 4.84
CA GLN A 81 3.84 -0.73 5.46
C GLN A 81 5.02 -0.29 4.58
N ILE A 82 4.75 0.50 3.53
CA ILE A 82 5.73 0.94 2.55
C ILE A 82 5.84 2.46 2.57
N LEU A 83 7.07 2.95 2.45
CA LEU A 83 7.38 4.37 2.30
C LEU A 83 7.64 4.70 0.83
N CYS A 84 7.24 5.90 0.40
CA CYS A 84 7.58 6.46 -0.88
C CYS A 84 8.95 7.13 -0.80
N ASP A 85 10.02 6.38 -1.07
CA ASP A 85 11.40 6.88 -1.14
C ASP A 85 12.04 6.74 -2.54
N HIS A 86 11.34 6.09 -3.48
CA HIS A 86 11.71 5.98 -4.89
C HIS A 86 10.47 5.85 -5.79
N ASP A 87 10.69 5.87 -7.10
CA ASP A 87 9.61 5.72 -8.08
C ASP A 87 9.09 4.28 -8.12
N MET A 88 7.77 4.14 -8.16
CA MET A 88 7.09 2.85 -8.08
C MET A 88 5.99 2.74 -9.13
N THR A 89 5.81 1.56 -9.71
CA THR A 89 4.66 1.22 -10.57
C THR A 89 3.95 0.01 -10.01
N LEU A 90 2.65 0.15 -9.74
CA LEU A 90 1.88 -0.89 -9.05
C LEU A 90 0.40 -0.89 -9.40
N THR A 91 -0.26 -2.00 -9.11
CA THR A 91 -1.71 -2.18 -9.18
C THR A 91 -2.32 -2.36 -7.79
N PRO A 92 -3.30 -1.53 -7.38
CA PRO A 92 -4.16 -1.78 -6.22
C PRO A 92 -5.03 -3.01 -6.45
N LEU A 93 -5.01 -3.99 -5.54
CA LEU A 93 -5.79 -5.23 -5.74
C LEU A 93 -7.14 -5.22 -5.03
N GLN A 94 -7.39 -4.24 -4.16
CA GLN A 94 -8.60 -4.13 -3.35
C GLN A 94 -8.99 -2.66 -3.23
N THR A 95 -9.95 -2.25 -4.05
CA THR A 95 -10.46 -0.89 -4.07
C THR A 95 -11.93 -0.84 -3.66
N GLU A 96 -12.41 0.34 -3.27
CA GLU A 96 -13.82 0.58 -2.97
C GLU A 96 -14.70 0.24 -4.18
N SER A 97 -14.32 0.69 -5.37
CA SER A 97 -15.04 0.40 -6.62
C SER A 97 -15.04 -1.09 -6.98
N GLY A 98 -13.95 -1.81 -6.70
CA GLY A 98 -13.81 -3.23 -7.03
C GLY A 98 -14.50 -4.18 -6.04
N THR A 99 -14.73 -3.73 -4.80
CA THR A 99 -15.26 -4.58 -3.72
C THR A 99 -16.64 -4.15 -3.21
N GLY A 100 -17.05 -2.91 -3.46
CA GLY A 100 -18.24 -2.30 -2.86
C GLY A 100 -18.11 -2.02 -1.36
N LEU A 101 -16.91 -2.15 -0.79
CA LEU A 101 -16.64 -1.86 0.61
C LEU A 101 -16.13 -0.42 0.76
N GLU A 102 -16.40 0.18 1.91
CA GLU A 102 -15.82 1.47 2.29
C GLU A 102 -14.43 1.30 2.92
N ALA A 103 -13.62 2.34 2.75
CA ALA A 103 -12.36 2.53 3.46
C ALA A 103 -12.53 2.43 5.00
N GLY A 104 -11.43 2.14 5.68
CA GLY A 104 -11.42 1.98 7.14
C GLY A 104 -11.23 3.29 7.89
N LYS A 105 -10.70 3.18 9.11
CA LYS A 105 -10.10 4.34 9.79
C LYS A 105 -8.95 4.88 8.94
N ALA A 106 -8.80 6.20 8.85
CA ALA A 106 -7.64 6.82 8.20
C ALA A 106 -6.31 6.27 8.76
N PRO A 107 -5.33 5.90 7.91
CA PRO A 107 -4.00 5.50 8.36
C PRO A 107 -3.28 6.64 9.09
N ALA A 108 -2.45 6.31 10.08
CA ALA A 108 -1.54 7.28 10.70
C ALA A 108 -0.49 7.80 9.71
N GLU A 109 0.13 8.94 9.98
CA GLU A 109 1.20 9.47 9.12
C GLU A 109 2.45 8.58 9.14
N GLN A 110 2.79 8.00 10.29
CA GLN A 110 3.92 7.09 10.46
C GLN A 110 3.48 5.62 10.35
N ILE A 111 4.42 4.74 9.99
CA ILE A 111 4.15 3.30 9.94
C ILE A 111 3.83 2.80 11.35
N GLU A 112 2.69 2.14 11.48
CA GLU A 112 2.28 1.45 12.71
C GLU A 112 2.10 -0.05 12.44
N PRO A 113 2.56 -0.94 13.35
CA PRO A 113 3.43 -0.64 14.50
C PRO A 113 4.81 -0.12 14.06
N ASP A 114 5.62 0.35 15.01
CA ASP A 114 6.99 0.81 14.72
C ASP A 114 7.74 -0.23 13.85
N PRO A 115 8.30 0.18 12.71
CA PRO A 115 8.77 -0.77 11.72
C PRO A 115 10.08 -1.42 12.17
N VAL A 116 10.08 -2.75 12.24
CA VAL A 116 11.28 -3.58 12.26
C VAL A 116 11.50 -4.09 10.85
N TRP A 117 12.60 -3.71 10.20
CA TRP A 117 12.90 -4.03 8.81
C TRP A 117 13.60 -5.38 8.68
N VAL A 118 13.24 -6.12 7.63
CA VAL A 118 13.89 -7.36 7.18
C VAL A 118 14.14 -7.38 5.70
#